data_AF-A0A9X1MKV7-F1
#
_entry.id   AF-A0A9X1MKV7-F1
#
_cell.length_a   1.000
_cell.length_b   1.000
_cell.length_c   1.000
_cell.angle_alpha   90.00
_cell.angle_beta   90.00
_cell.angle_gamma   90.00
#
_symmetry.space_group_name_H-M   'P 1'
#
loop_
_entity.id
_entity.type
_entity.pdbx_description
1 polymer ?
#
loop_
_entity_poly.entity_id
_entity_poly.type
_entity_poly.pdbx_seq_one_letter_code
_entity_poly.pdbx_strand_id
1 'polypeptide(L)'
;MTRSARILLALLLLSTPVYAQDAAPTAKPATEAAKPDKPADAASAEVAEKAPVSEDETAILAAIESYVIAFNKGDAATLASHWTPEGVFTTPSGETLKGRKALTDSFAAYFSENKEAKIELLETAVSLVSPSVANEVGIARVIVPGGEPTDTTYAAIHVKTSEGWKIDSIAEQEPEELAPTHYDQLKELEWMVGQWVDADENSSIESTTQWTKNRNFITTSFKVTIEGVVEFEGTQIIGWDPYAQTIRSWLFDSDGGFGAGRWTNQGDRWTVQTINVLSDGRRGTATNIYEKIDENTMRFESIGRQVDGELMPSIEPVTVTRVVE
;
A
#
# COMPACT_ATOMS: atom_id res chain seq x y z
N MET A 1 -41.79 4.47 -17.76
CA MET A 1 -40.42 4.73 -17.32
C MET A 1 -39.76 3.39 -17.04
N THR A 2 -38.71 3.04 -17.78
CA THR A 2 -37.93 1.80 -17.63
C THR A 2 -37.17 1.81 -16.29
N ARG A 3 -36.84 0.62 -15.77
CA ARG A 3 -36.26 0.38 -14.43
C ARG A 3 -35.03 1.25 -14.13
N SER A 4 -34.22 1.55 -15.13
CA SER A 4 -33.02 2.39 -15.01
C SER A 4 -33.26 3.89 -14.88
N ALA A 5 -34.38 4.40 -15.42
CA ALA A 5 -34.76 5.81 -15.24
C ALA A 5 -35.05 6.16 -13.76
N ARG A 6 -35.11 5.16 -12.86
CA ARG A 6 -35.26 5.35 -11.40
C ARG A 6 -33.93 5.38 -10.64
N ILE A 7 -32.86 4.75 -11.17
CA ILE A 7 -31.49 4.88 -10.64
C ILE A 7 -31.00 6.31 -10.92
N LEU A 8 -31.33 6.80 -12.12
CA LEU A 8 -31.03 8.14 -12.62
C LEU A 8 -31.51 9.28 -11.70
N LEU A 9 -32.73 9.15 -11.16
CA LEU A 9 -33.34 10.23 -10.36
C LEU A 9 -32.78 10.29 -8.94
N ALA A 10 -32.07 9.26 -8.46
CA ALA A 10 -31.65 9.15 -7.07
C ALA A 10 -30.16 9.48 -6.85
N LEU A 11 -29.34 9.54 -7.89
CA LEU A 11 -28.06 10.27 -7.81
C LEU A 11 -28.24 11.75 -8.19
N LEU A 12 -29.26 12.11 -8.98
CA LEU A 12 -29.52 13.49 -9.46
C LEU A 12 -30.63 14.30 -8.75
N LEU A 13 -31.45 13.75 -7.84
CA LEU A 13 -32.46 14.57 -7.11
C LEU A 13 -31.91 15.37 -5.93
N LEU A 14 -30.73 15.98 -6.09
CA LEU A 14 -30.18 16.89 -5.08
C LEU A 14 -29.73 18.24 -5.67
N SER A 15 -29.82 18.42 -6.98
CA SER A 15 -29.46 19.66 -7.67
C SER A 15 -30.33 19.91 -8.91
N THR A 16 -31.64 20.12 -8.76
CA THR A 16 -32.38 20.86 -9.80
C THR A 16 -32.35 22.34 -9.48
N PRO A 17 -31.61 23.19 -10.21
CA PRO A 17 -31.82 24.62 -10.12
C PRO A 17 -33.15 24.95 -10.82
N VAL A 18 -34.13 25.45 -10.06
CA VAL A 18 -35.22 26.23 -10.65
C VAL A 18 -34.60 27.56 -11.09
N TYR A 19 -34.04 27.62 -12.29
CA TYR A 19 -33.71 28.90 -12.91
C TYR A 19 -34.98 29.50 -13.49
N ALA A 20 -35.46 30.55 -12.81
CA ALA A 20 -36.27 31.57 -13.42
C ALA A 20 -35.52 32.15 -14.64
N GLN A 21 -36.27 32.40 -15.72
CA GLN A 21 -35.80 33.13 -16.90
C GLN A 21 -35.10 34.42 -16.48
N ASP A 22 -33.88 34.66 -17.00
CA ASP A 22 -33.67 35.77 -17.93
C ASP A 22 -32.25 35.81 -18.55
N ALA A 23 -32.26 36.21 -19.83
CA ALA A 23 -31.21 36.86 -20.62
C ALA A 23 -29.88 36.11 -20.93
N ALA A 24 -29.77 35.71 -22.20
CA ALA A 24 -28.49 35.58 -22.91
C ALA A 24 -27.84 36.97 -23.12
N PRO A 25 -26.52 37.05 -23.39
CA PRO A 25 -26.08 36.94 -24.79
C PRO A 25 -24.72 36.26 -25.06
N THR A 26 -24.71 35.48 -26.14
CA THR A 26 -23.67 35.26 -27.18
C THR A 26 -22.16 35.41 -26.90
N ALA A 27 -21.39 34.35 -27.16
CA ALA A 27 -20.25 34.36 -28.09
C ALA A 27 -19.82 32.90 -28.47
N LYS A 28 -19.36 32.70 -29.70
CA LYS A 28 -18.91 31.43 -30.31
C LYS A 28 -17.39 31.53 -30.67
N PRO A 29 -16.69 30.49 -31.19
CA PRO A 29 -15.56 29.83 -30.51
C PRO A 29 -14.22 29.90 -31.29
N ALA A 30 -13.13 29.36 -30.73
CA ALA A 30 -11.90 28.98 -31.45
C ALA A 30 -11.23 27.77 -30.73
N THR A 31 -11.15 26.60 -31.39
CA THR A 31 -9.93 25.96 -31.99
C THR A 31 -8.87 25.61 -30.93
N GLU A 32 -8.28 24.42 -30.79
CA GLU A 32 -7.76 23.46 -31.76
C GLU A 32 -7.40 22.16 -31.02
N ALA A 33 -7.66 21.00 -31.61
CA ALA A 33 -7.33 19.69 -31.06
C ALA A 33 -5.95 19.22 -31.58
N ALA A 34 -5.03 18.92 -30.67
CA ALA A 34 -3.80 18.19 -30.97
C ALA A 34 -3.91 16.75 -30.44
N LYS A 35 -3.72 15.77 -31.33
CA LYS A 35 -3.63 14.34 -31.02
C LYS A 35 -2.27 14.02 -30.38
N PRO A 36 -2.18 13.07 -29.43
CA PRO A 36 -0.93 12.39 -29.13
C PRO A 36 -0.82 11.04 -29.86
N ASP A 37 0.40 10.76 -30.27
CA ASP A 37 0.87 9.53 -30.92
C ASP A 37 0.84 8.30 -30.00
N LYS A 38 0.72 7.15 -30.67
CA LYS A 38 0.72 5.79 -30.14
C LYS A 38 2.10 5.40 -29.55
N PRO A 39 2.18 4.78 -28.36
CA PRO A 39 3.39 4.09 -27.92
C PRO A 39 3.46 2.67 -28.49
N ALA A 40 4.67 2.30 -28.91
CA ALA A 40 5.06 0.99 -29.36
C ALA A 40 5.26 0.01 -28.19
N ASP A 41 4.81 -1.21 -28.43
CA ASP A 41 5.34 -2.51 -28.00
C ASP A 41 6.24 -2.54 -26.74
N ALA A 42 5.68 -2.96 -25.62
CA ALA A 42 6.43 -3.36 -24.43
C ALA A 42 6.63 -4.87 -24.48
N ALA A 43 7.87 -5.28 -24.74
CA ALA A 43 8.33 -6.66 -24.63
C ALA A 43 8.13 -7.18 -23.19
N SER A 44 7.45 -8.32 -23.06
CA SER A 44 7.37 -9.10 -21.83
C SER A 44 8.75 -9.42 -21.28
N ALA A 45 9.02 -8.95 -20.06
CA ALA A 45 10.12 -9.46 -19.25
C ALA A 45 9.72 -10.83 -18.70
N GLU A 46 10.31 -11.87 -19.27
CA GLU A 46 10.24 -13.24 -18.80
C GLU A 46 10.94 -13.35 -17.42
N VAL A 47 10.22 -13.86 -16.43
CA VAL A 47 10.72 -14.05 -15.06
C VAL A 47 11.79 -15.14 -15.09
N ALA A 48 13.06 -14.73 -14.94
CA ALA A 48 14.18 -15.66 -14.87
C ALA A 48 14.08 -16.55 -13.63
N GLU A 49 14.00 -17.85 -13.86
CA GLU A 49 14.08 -18.92 -12.87
C GLU A 49 15.42 -18.83 -12.09
N LYS A 50 15.36 -18.87 -10.76
CA LYS A 50 16.52 -18.69 -9.88
C LYS A 50 17.51 -19.85 -10.09
N ALA A 51 18.69 -19.54 -10.64
CA ALA A 51 19.76 -20.50 -10.86
C ALA A 51 20.17 -21.23 -9.56
N PRO A 52 20.67 -22.48 -9.64
CA PRO A 52 21.09 -23.23 -8.46
C PRO A 52 22.21 -22.54 -7.69
N VAL A 53 22.14 -22.61 -6.35
CA VAL A 53 23.12 -22.06 -5.39
C VAL A 53 24.52 -22.59 -5.71
N SER A 54 25.50 -21.69 -5.84
CA SER A 54 26.88 -22.06 -6.18
C SER A 54 27.65 -22.62 -4.97
N GLU A 55 28.77 -23.33 -5.22
CA GLU A 55 29.68 -23.78 -4.15
C GLU A 55 30.22 -22.59 -3.33
N ASP A 56 30.48 -21.45 -4.00
CA ASP A 56 30.95 -20.24 -3.35
C ASP A 56 29.87 -19.62 -2.46
N GLU A 57 28.62 -19.56 -2.93
CA GLU A 57 27.49 -19.10 -2.12
C GLU A 57 27.29 -20.00 -0.89
N THR A 58 27.42 -21.32 -1.05
CA THR A 58 27.37 -22.28 0.07
C THR A 58 28.49 -22.01 1.09
N ALA A 59 29.72 -21.74 0.62
CA ALA A 59 30.85 -21.43 1.50
C ALA A 59 30.68 -20.11 2.25
N ILE A 60 30.07 -19.09 1.61
CA ILE A 60 29.75 -17.81 2.24
C ILE A 60 28.68 -18.01 3.32
N LEU A 61 27.60 -18.74 3.02
CA LEU A 61 26.55 -19.04 4.00
C LEU A 61 27.08 -19.79 5.23
N ALA A 62 28.01 -20.73 5.03
CA ALA A 62 28.68 -21.41 6.14
C ALA A 62 29.57 -20.46 6.97
N ALA A 63 30.24 -19.49 6.31
CA ALA A 63 31.02 -18.47 7.00
C ALA A 63 30.14 -17.53 7.84
N ILE A 64 28.96 -17.17 7.32
CA ILE A 64 27.94 -16.37 8.02
C ILE A 64 27.43 -17.12 9.27
N GLU A 65 27.08 -18.41 9.13
CA GLU A 65 26.65 -19.24 10.26
C GLU A 65 27.72 -19.30 11.36
N SER A 66 28.98 -19.52 10.98
CA SER A 66 30.10 -19.51 11.92
C SER A 66 30.29 -18.14 12.59
N TYR A 67 30.05 -17.04 11.88
CA TYR A 67 30.08 -15.68 12.45
C TYR A 67 29.04 -15.51 13.57
N VAL A 68 27.79 -15.91 13.30
CA VAL A 68 26.69 -15.88 14.28
C VAL A 68 27.02 -16.75 15.51
N ILE A 69 27.57 -17.95 15.28
CA ILE A 69 27.99 -18.84 16.38
C ILE A 69 29.10 -18.20 17.23
N ALA A 70 30.08 -17.54 16.62
CA ALA A 70 31.16 -16.87 17.33
C ALA A 70 30.65 -15.69 18.17
N PHE A 71 29.73 -14.88 17.60
CA PHE A 71 29.10 -13.78 18.31
C PHE A 71 28.31 -14.29 19.52
N ASN A 72 27.47 -15.31 19.32
CA ASN A 72 26.62 -15.88 20.37
C ASN A 72 27.41 -16.58 21.49
N LYS A 73 28.69 -16.88 21.26
CA LYS A 73 29.64 -17.37 22.28
C LYS A 73 30.42 -16.26 22.97
N GLY A 74 30.30 -15.01 22.52
CA GLY A 74 31.14 -13.90 22.97
C GLY A 74 32.62 -14.06 22.59
N ASP A 75 32.92 -14.80 21.53
CA ASP A 75 34.29 -15.08 21.08
C ASP A 75 34.78 -14.02 20.10
N ALA A 76 35.27 -12.90 20.64
CA ALA A 76 35.77 -11.77 19.87
C ALA A 76 36.90 -12.14 18.90
N ALA A 77 37.74 -13.11 19.25
CA ALA A 77 38.88 -13.51 18.42
C ALA A 77 38.43 -14.32 17.21
N THR A 78 37.57 -15.32 17.41
CA THR A 78 36.99 -16.10 16.32
C THR A 78 36.12 -15.21 15.44
N LEU A 79 35.31 -14.32 16.03
CA LEU A 79 34.46 -13.38 15.29
C LEU A 79 35.29 -12.48 14.37
N ALA A 80 36.35 -11.86 14.90
CA ALA A 80 37.25 -11.02 14.10
C ALA A 80 38.02 -11.82 13.03
N SER A 81 38.22 -13.13 13.20
CA SER A 81 38.90 -13.97 12.20
C SER A 81 38.13 -14.11 10.88
N HIS A 82 36.81 -13.84 10.89
CA HIS A 82 35.99 -13.79 9.68
C HIS A 82 36.27 -12.57 8.79
N TRP A 83 36.91 -11.54 9.34
CA TRP A 83 37.22 -10.32 8.62
C TRP A 83 38.55 -10.39 7.88
N THR A 84 38.71 -9.62 6.80
CA THR A 84 40.03 -9.36 6.21
C THR A 84 40.92 -8.60 7.22
N PRO A 85 42.26 -8.59 7.05
CA PRO A 85 43.15 -7.82 7.92
C PRO A 85 42.78 -6.34 8.01
N GLU A 86 42.28 -5.76 6.91
CA GLU A 86 41.93 -4.34 6.76
C GLU A 86 40.41 -4.09 6.84
N GLY A 87 39.62 -5.08 7.28
CA GLY A 87 38.17 -5.02 7.22
C GLY A 87 37.56 -3.82 7.93
N VAL A 88 36.43 -3.32 7.42
CA VAL A 88 35.80 -2.09 7.91
C VAL A 88 34.36 -2.34 8.36
N PHE A 89 34.07 -2.04 9.63
CA PHE A 89 32.71 -2.01 10.15
C PHE A 89 32.22 -0.57 10.27
N THR A 90 31.04 -0.26 9.75
CA THR A 90 30.39 1.05 9.88
C THR A 90 29.09 0.89 10.68
N THR A 91 28.96 1.64 11.77
CA THR A 91 27.77 1.64 12.63
C THR A 91 26.61 2.42 11.98
N PRO A 92 25.37 2.29 12.49
CA PRO A 92 24.24 3.12 12.04
C PRO A 92 24.46 4.63 12.21
N SER A 93 25.28 5.04 13.18
CA SER A 93 25.67 6.45 13.38
C SER A 93 26.72 6.96 12.39
N GLY A 94 27.26 6.08 11.53
CA GLY A 94 28.30 6.39 10.55
C GLY A 94 29.73 6.34 11.09
N GLU A 95 29.94 5.87 12.32
CA GLU A 95 31.28 5.65 12.87
C GLU A 95 31.92 4.42 12.25
N THR A 96 33.25 4.45 12.05
CA THR A 96 33.97 3.37 11.37
C THR A 96 35.05 2.74 12.25
N LEU A 97 35.10 1.41 12.26
CA LEU A 97 36.16 0.61 12.86
C LEU A 97 36.94 -0.07 11.74
N LYS A 98 38.24 0.20 11.65
CA LYS A 98 39.09 -0.32 10.58
C LYS A 98 40.16 -1.27 11.12
N GLY A 99 40.25 -2.43 10.46
CA GLY A 99 41.26 -3.44 10.66
C GLY A 99 40.87 -4.45 11.74
N ARG A 100 41.32 -5.69 11.53
CA ARG A 100 40.95 -6.84 12.38
C ARG A 100 41.25 -6.61 13.86
N LYS A 101 42.35 -5.91 14.19
CA LYS A 101 42.69 -5.59 15.58
C LYS A 101 41.64 -4.68 16.24
N ALA A 102 41.24 -3.60 15.58
CA ALA A 102 40.26 -2.67 16.13
C ALA A 102 38.90 -3.37 16.33
N LEU A 103 38.52 -4.24 15.39
CA LEU A 103 37.33 -5.07 15.50
C LEU A 103 37.41 -6.04 16.68
N THR A 104 38.52 -6.75 16.87
CA THR A 104 38.71 -7.63 18.03
C THR A 104 38.58 -6.88 19.35
N ASP A 105 39.25 -5.73 19.48
CA ASP A 105 39.21 -4.91 20.70
C ASP A 105 37.77 -4.41 20.98
N SER A 106 37.05 -3.97 19.94
CA SER A 106 35.66 -3.51 20.03
C SER A 106 34.70 -4.63 20.41
N PHE A 107 34.79 -5.81 19.78
CA PHE A 107 33.95 -6.95 20.11
C PHE A 107 34.21 -7.44 21.55
N ALA A 108 35.47 -7.46 21.99
CA ALA A 108 35.81 -7.83 23.36
C ALA A 108 35.21 -6.84 24.38
N ALA A 109 35.28 -5.54 24.11
CA ALA A 109 34.64 -4.52 24.93
C ALA A 109 33.11 -4.71 24.96
N TYR A 110 32.49 -4.88 23.79
CA TYR A 110 31.05 -5.10 23.67
C TYR A 110 30.56 -6.32 24.46
N PHE A 111 31.22 -7.48 24.35
CA PHE A 111 30.86 -8.68 25.13
C PHE A 111 31.22 -8.56 26.62
N SER A 112 32.11 -7.63 26.98
CA SER A 112 32.41 -7.34 28.38
C SER A 112 31.24 -6.60 29.05
N GLU A 113 30.60 -5.69 28.32
CA GLU A 113 29.49 -4.84 28.75
C GLU A 113 28.13 -5.54 28.60
N ASN A 114 27.93 -6.27 27.51
CA ASN A 114 26.67 -6.92 27.13
C ASN A 114 26.77 -8.44 27.31
N LYS A 115 26.70 -8.90 28.56
CA LYS A 115 26.80 -10.33 28.89
C LYS A 115 25.66 -11.12 28.23
N GLU A 116 26.02 -12.25 27.63
CA GLU A 116 25.09 -13.18 26.96
C GLU A 116 24.29 -12.53 25.81
N ALA A 117 24.80 -11.44 25.23
CA ALA A 117 24.24 -10.86 24.02
C ALA A 117 24.23 -11.89 22.88
N LYS A 118 23.14 -11.89 22.10
CA LYS A 118 22.96 -12.76 20.94
C LYS A 118 22.67 -11.94 19.69
N ILE A 119 23.10 -12.46 18.56
CA ILE A 119 22.72 -12.01 17.23
C ILE A 119 21.92 -13.10 16.52
N GLU A 120 20.87 -12.67 15.83
CA GLU A 120 20.06 -13.47 14.91
C GLU A 120 20.02 -12.73 13.58
N LEU A 121 20.03 -13.46 12.46
CA LEU A 121 19.83 -12.89 11.13
C LEU A 121 18.41 -13.26 10.68
N LEU A 122 17.53 -12.27 10.56
CA LEU A 122 16.11 -12.48 10.24
C LEU A 122 15.89 -12.68 8.74
N GLU A 123 16.66 -11.94 7.95
CA GLU A 123 16.70 -12.03 6.50
C GLU A 123 18.17 -11.97 6.05
N THR A 124 18.56 -12.86 5.15
CA THR A 124 19.92 -12.88 4.58
C THR A 124 19.83 -13.27 3.11
N ALA A 125 20.33 -12.41 2.23
CA ALA A 125 20.44 -12.68 0.81
C ALA A 125 21.89 -12.48 0.36
N VAL A 126 22.48 -13.50 -0.24
CA VAL A 126 23.83 -13.47 -0.80
C VAL A 126 23.75 -13.46 -2.32
N SER A 127 24.55 -12.62 -2.96
CA SER A 127 24.73 -12.59 -4.42
C SER A 127 26.19 -12.42 -4.79
N LEU A 128 26.68 -13.23 -5.74
CA LEU A 128 28.02 -13.06 -6.29
C LEU A 128 28.05 -11.84 -7.22
N VAL A 129 28.95 -10.90 -6.94
CA VAL A 129 29.22 -9.75 -7.81
C VAL A 129 30.27 -10.13 -8.86
N SER A 130 31.22 -10.98 -8.48
CA SER A 130 32.24 -11.57 -9.34
C SER A 130 32.74 -12.89 -8.73
N PRO A 131 33.60 -13.68 -9.40
CA PRO A 131 34.12 -14.93 -8.84
C PRO A 131 34.90 -14.81 -7.51
N SER A 132 35.27 -13.59 -7.10
CA SER A 132 36.03 -13.33 -5.87
C SER A 132 35.39 -12.29 -4.96
N VAL A 133 34.18 -11.80 -5.29
CA VAL A 133 33.47 -10.78 -4.49
C VAL A 133 31.99 -11.14 -4.42
N ALA A 134 31.43 -11.12 -3.23
CA ALA A 134 30.00 -11.32 -2.99
C ALA A 134 29.43 -10.19 -2.14
N ASN A 135 28.15 -9.91 -2.36
CA ASN A 135 27.37 -8.99 -1.57
C ASN A 135 26.38 -9.80 -0.73
N GLU A 136 26.30 -9.48 0.55
CA GLU A 136 25.28 -9.97 1.48
C GLU A 136 24.46 -8.77 1.95
N VAL A 137 23.14 -8.89 1.96
CA VAL A 137 22.24 -7.91 2.58
C VAL A 137 21.30 -8.64 3.52
N GLY A 138 20.94 -7.98 4.61
CA GLY A 138 20.07 -8.61 5.60
C GLY A 138 19.59 -7.70 6.71
N ILE A 139 18.88 -8.32 7.65
CA ILE A 139 18.43 -7.72 8.90
C ILE A 139 19.05 -8.51 10.05
N ALA A 140 19.84 -7.84 10.87
CA ALA A 140 20.42 -8.39 12.09
C ALA A 140 19.60 -7.95 13.30
N ARG A 141 19.26 -8.89 14.18
CA ARG A 141 18.63 -8.63 15.47
C ARG A 141 19.62 -8.94 16.58
N VAL A 142 19.89 -7.94 17.41
CA VAL A 142 20.71 -8.09 18.62
C VAL A 142 19.82 -8.13 19.85
N ILE A 143 20.01 -9.15 20.68
CA ILE A 143 19.24 -9.39 21.91
C ILE A 143 20.23 -9.36 23.08
N VAL A 144 20.10 -8.35 23.94
CA VAL A 144 20.83 -8.27 25.20
C VAL A 144 19.87 -8.59 26.35
N PRO A 145 20.20 -9.51 27.28
CA PRO A 145 19.31 -9.84 28.39
C PRO A 145 18.86 -8.62 29.19
N GLY A 146 17.55 -8.46 29.35
CA GLY A 146 16.95 -7.34 30.09
C GLY A 146 16.78 -6.05 29.27
N GLY A 147 17.17 -6.03 27.99
CA GLY A 147 16.87 -4.98 27.03
C GLY A 147 15.84 -5.41 25.98
N GLU A 148 15.28 -4.44 25.27
CA GLU A 148 14.49 -4.70 24.06
C GLU A 148 15.43 -5.13 22.92
N PRO A 149 15.05 -6.12 22.08
CA PRO A 149 15.78 -6.45 20.87
C PRO A 149 15.95 -5.22 19.98
N THR A 150 17.14 -5.09 19.39
CA THR A 150 17.43 -4.02 18.42
C THR A 150 17.69 -4.64 17.07
N ASP A 151 17.00 -4.15 16.05
CA ASP A 151 17.17 -4.57 14.66
C ASP A 151 17.99 -3.52 13.90
N THR A 152 18.88 -3.96 13.01
CA THR A 152 19.59 -3.13 12.03
C THR A 152 19.51 -3.77 10.66
N THR A 153 19.38 -2.96 9.61
CA THR A 153 19.65 -3.43 8.25
C THR A 153 21.15 -3.36 8.01
N TYR A 154 21.70 -4.29 7.24
CA TYR A 154 23.12 -4.29 6.94
C TYR A 154 23.41 -4.71 5.51
N ALA A 155 24.53 -4.22 4.99
CA ALA A 155 25.16 -4.70 3.78
C ALA A 155 26.60 -5.12 4.09
N ALA A 156 26.98 -6.33 3.69
CA ALA A 156 28.31 -6.87 3.87
C ALA A 156 28.94 -7.25 2.52
N ILE A 157 30.22 -6.90 2.35
CA ILE A 157 31.01 -7.33 1.20
C ILE A 157 31.95 -8.45 1.64
N HIS A 158 31.85 -9.59 0.97
CA HIS A 158 32.74 -10.72 1.14
C HIS A 158 33.74 -10.78 0.00
N VAL A 159 35.00 -11.08 0.32
CA VAL A 159 36.07 -11.28 -0.65
C VAL A 159 36.70 -12.66 -0.48
N LYS A 160 37.00 -13.32 -1.60
CA LYS A 160 37.63 -14.63 -1.61
C LYS A 160 39.14 -14.46 -1.41
N THR A 161 39.67 -15.03 -0.33
CA THR A 161 41.10 -14.99 0.02
C THR A 161 41.72 -16.39 -0.04
N SER A 162 43.03 -16.50 0.17
CA SER A 162 43.69 -17.81 0.36
C SER A 162 43.21 -18.56 1.60
N GLU A 163 42.60 -17.87 2.56
CA GLU A 163 42.03 -18.44 3.79
C GLU A 163 40.51 -18.71 3.65
N GLY A 164 39.97 -18.63 2.43
CA GLY A 164 38.54 -18.71 2.15
C GLY A 164 37.86 -17.35 2.07
N TRP A 165 36.53 -17.34 2.06
CA TRP A 165 35.73 -16.12 2.04
C TRP A 165 35.85 -15.37 3.38
N LYS A 166 36.13 -14.06 3.29
CA LYS A 166 36.28 -13.16 4.43
C LYS A 166 35.47 -11.89 4.21
N ILE A 167 35.00 -11.31 5.30
CA ILE A 167 34.27 -10.04 5.31
C ILE A 167 35.27 -8.90 5.12
N ASP A 168 35.13 -8.15 4.04
CA ASP A 168 35.91 -6.94 3.79
C ASP A 168 35.24 -5.71 4.42
N SER A 169 33.92 -5.62 4.34
CA SER A 169 33.18 -4.55 4.99
C SER A 169 31.80 -4.98 5.44
N ILE A 170 31.31 -4.33 6.49
CA ILE A 170 29.88 -4.29 6.86
C ILE A 170 29.54 -2.83 7.10
N ALA A 171 28.40 -2.40 6.56
CA ALA A 171 27.77 -1.15 6.93
C ALA A 171 26.35 -1.43 7.44
N GLU A 172 26.06 -0.98 8.65
CA GLU A 172 24.73 -1.07 9.26
C GLU A 172 23.98 0.25 9.11
N GLN A 173 22.66 0.17 9.07
CA GLN A 173 21.73 1.30 9.10
C GLN A 173 20.60 1.00 10.08
N GLU A 174 20.00 2.05 10.63
CA GLU A 174 18.72 1.90 11.34
C GLU A 174 17.68 1.35 10.35
N PRO A 175 16.85 0.38 10.75
CA PRO A 175 15.77 -0.08 9.91
C PRO A 175 14.88 1.10 9.54
N GLU A 176 14.48 1.21 8.28
CA GLU A 176 13.44 2.17 7.92
C GLU A 176 12.17 1.79 8.69
N GLU A 177 11.70 2.67 9.57
CA GLU A 177 10.37 2.53 10.17
C GLU A 177 9.35 2.54 9.03
N LEU A 178 8.78 1.38 8.73
CA LEU A 178 7.68 1.30 7.78
C LEU A 178 6.56 2.21 8.28
N ALA A 179 6.16 3.16 7.44
CA ALA A 179 5.09 4.08 7.80
C ALA A 179 3.87 3.28 8.29
N PRO A 180 3.21 3.69 9.39
CA PRO A 180 2.07 2.96 9.93
C PRO A 180 1.02 2.67 8.86
N THR A 181 0.42 1.48 8.92
CA THR A 181 -0.64 1.06 8.01
C THR A 181 -1.87 0.57 8.78
N HIS A 182 -3.05 0.86 8.25
CA HIS A 182 -4.34 0.32 8.70
C HIS A 182 -4.86 -0.77 7.75
N TYR A 183 -3.96 -1.40 7.00
CA TYR A 183 -4.32 -2.45 6.05
C TYR A 183 -5.15 -3.57 6.69
N ASP A 184 -4.76 -4.06 7.87
CA ASP A 184 -5.49 -5.15 8.53
C ASP A 184 -6.94 -4.81 8.88
N GLN A 185 -7.22 -3.54 9.15
CA GLN A 185 -8.58 -3.05 9.43
C GLN A 185 -9.40 -2.82 8.15
N LEU A 186 -8.74 -2.71 7.00
CA LEU A 186 -9.39 -2.38 5.72
C LEU A 186 -9.36 -3.52 4.69
N LYS A 187 -8.55 -4.57 4.89
CA LYS A 187 -8.34 -5.66 3.92
C LYS A 187 -9.62 -6.40 3.54
N GLU A 188 -10.63 -6.42 4.40
CA GLU A 188 -11.93 -7.01 4.07
C GLU A 188 -12.71 -6.23 2.99
N LEU A 189 -12.31 -5.00 2.66
CA LEU A 189 -12.83 -4.21 1.55
C LEU A 189 -11.97 -4.33 0.27
N GLU A 190 -10.90 -5.12 0.30
CA GLU A 190 -9.99 -5.25 -0.86
C GLU A 190 -10.68 -5.79 -2.11
N TRP A 191 -11.76 -6.55 -1.94
CA TRP A 191 -12.59 -6.99 -3.07
C TRP A 191 -13.15 -5.82 -3.88
N MET A 192 -13.31 -4.62 -3.30
CA MET A 192 -13.77 -3.43 -4.02
C MET A 192 -12.69 -2.82 -4.93
N VAL A 193 -11.40 -3.12 -4.72
CA VAL A 193 -10.28 -2.60 -5.52
C VAL A 193 -10.38 -3.11 -6.95
N GLY A 194 -10.35 -2.21 -7.92
CA GLY A 194 -10.54 -2.51 -9.35
C GLY A 194 -11.39 -1.47 -10.06
N GLN A 195 -11.65 -1.72 -11.34
CA GLN A 195 -12.59 -0.94 -12.14
C GLN A 195 -13.94 -1.66 -12.20
N TRP A 196 -15.02 -0.91 -12.05
CA TRP A 196 -16.38 -1.40 -11.91
C TRP A 196 -17.33 -0.60 -12.79
N VAL A 197 -18.31 -1.27 -13.38
CA VAL A 197 -19.31 -0.66 -14.25
C VAL A 197 -20.70 -1.20 -13.90
N ASP A 198 -21.65 -0.28 -13.79
CA ASP A 198 -23.09 -0.54 -13.92
C ASP A 198 -23.56 0.21 -15.15
N ALA A 199 -24.19 -0.45 -16.10
CA ALA A 199 -24.59 0.18 -17.36
C ALA A 199 -25.84 -0.46 -17.97
N ASP A 200 -26.62 0.39 -18.63
CA ASP A 200 -27.74 0.03 -19.50
C ASP A 200 -27.72 0.84 -20.80
N GLU A 201 -28.80 0.78 -21.58
CA GLU A 201 -28.89 1.43 -22.88
C GLU A 201 -28.71 2.97 -22.84
N ASN A 202 -29.06 3.62 -21.72
CA ASN A 202 -29.12 5.08 -21.64
C ASN A 202 -28.24 5.67 -20.52
N SER A 203 -27.71 4.86 -19.62
CA SER A 203 -26.90 5.34 -18.51
C SER A 203 -25.78 4.39 -18.11
N SER A 204 -24.68 4.94 -17.60
CA SER A 204 -23.60 4.18 -17.00
C SER A 204 -23.05 4.85 -15.75
N ILE A 205 -22.58 4.03 -14.82
CA ILE A 205 -21.76 4.42 -13.68
C ILE A 205 -20.45 3.65 -13.79
N GLU A 206 -19.36 4.37 -13.95
CA GLU A 206 -18.01 3.82 -13.98
C GLU A 206 -17.31 4.19 -12.69
N SER A 207 -16.64 3.24 -12.04
CA SER A 207 -15.93 3.47 -10.78
C SER A 207 -14.54 2.84 -10.80
N THR A 208 -13.54 3.57 -10.33
CA THR A 208 -12.17 3.08 -10.14
C THR A 208 -11.80 3.16 -8.68
N THR A 209 -11.53 2.00 -8.09
CA THR A 209 -11.18 1.86 -6.67
C THR A 209 -9.74 1.37 -6.53
N GLN A 210 -8.96 2.03 -5.69
CA GLN A 210 -7.54 1.70 -5.49
C GLN A 210 -7.07 1.99 -4.06
N TRP A 211 -6.03 1.28 -3.66
CA TRP A 211 -5.28 1.58 -2.44
C TRP A 211 -4.48 2.89 -2.59
N THR A 212 -4.41 3.66 -1.51
CA THR A 212 -3.39 4.72 -1.37
C THR A 212 -2.02 4.11 -1.06
N LYS A 213 -0.93 4.89 -1.25
CA LYS A 213 0.48 4.43 -1.17
C LYS A 213 0.78 3.49 0.01
N ASN A 214 0.31 3.82 1.21
CA ASN A 214 0.61 3.06 2.44
C ASN A 214 -0.57 2.17 2.90
N ARG A 215 -1.58 1.99 2.05
CA ARG A 215 -2.80 1.20 2.34
C ARG A 215 -3.57 1.63 3.61
N ASN A 216 -3.44 2.89 4.00
CA ASN A 216 -4.23 3.49 5.09
C ASN A 216 -5.63 3.91 4.64
N PHE A 217 -5.80 4.09 3.33
CA PHE A 217 -7.07 4.48 2.72
C PHE A 217 -7.28 3.74 1.40
N ILE A 218 -8.55 3.53 1.08
CA ILE A 218 -9.03 3.13 -0.25
C ILE A 218 -9.73 4.35 -0.86
N THR A 219 -9.41 4.67 -2.11
CA THR A 219 -10.05 5.76 -2.86
C THR A 219 -10.90 5.18 -3.98
N THR A 220 -12.14 5.63 -4.11
CA THR A 220 -13.01 5.31 -5.24
C THR A 220 -13.38 6.59 -5.96
N SER A 221 -13.00 6.73 -7.22
CA SER A 221 -13.52 7.78 -8.09
C SER A 221 -14.61 7.18 -8.97
N PHE A 222 -15.71 7.91 -9.18
CA PHE A 222 -16.80 7.45 -10.02
C PHE A 222 -17.33 8.55 -10.92
N LYS A 223 -17.96 8.13 -12.01
CA LYS A 223 -18.51 8.97 -13.05
C LYS A 223 -19.85 8.41 -13.50
N VAL A 224 -20.87 9.26 -13.59
CA VAL A 224 -22.21 8.94 -14.05
C VAL A 224 -22.44 9.60 -15.41
N THR A 225 -22.78 8.78 -16.40
CA THR A 225 -23.08 9.21 -17.76
C THR A 225 -24.53 8.91 -18.09
N ILE A 226 -25.23 9.85 -18.72
CA ILE A 226 -26.64 9.77 -19.10
C ILE A 226 -26.80 10.28 -20.52
N GLU A 227 -27.42 9.48 -21.39
CA GLU A 227 -27.60 9.82 -22.82
C GLU A 227 -26.28 10.30 -23.48
N GLY A 228 -25.14 9.76 -23.02
CA GLY A 228 -23.80 10.10 -23.50
C GLY A 228 -23.18 11.37 -22.88
N VAL A 229 -23.86 12.03 -21.95
CA VAL A 229 -23.39 13.23 -21.24
C VAL A 229 -22.95 12.87 -19.83
N VAL A 230 -21.81 13.40 -19.40
CA VAL A 230 -21.33 13.26 -18.02
C VAL A 230 -22.13 14.22 -17.16
N GLU A 231 -23.02 13.69 -16.34
CA GLU A 231 -23.92 14.50 -15.52
C GLU A 231 -23.38 14.68 -14.10
N PHE A 232 -22.57 13.73 -13.62
CA PHE A 232 -22.13 13.71 -12.22
C PHE A 232 -20.83 12.92 -12.06
N GLU A 233 -19.91 13.41 -11.23
CA GLU A 233 -18.69 12.68 -10.85
C GLU A 233 -18.36 12.92 -9.37
N GLY A 234 -17.58 12.03 -8.78
CA GLY A 234 -17.20 12.19 -7.39
C GLY A 234 -16.06 11.28 -6.95
N THR A 235 -15.56 11.57 -5.75
CA THR A 235 -14.50 10.81 -5.08
C THR A 235 -14.93 10.45 -3.68
N GLN A 236 -14.79 9.16 -3.35
CA GLN A 236 -14.92 8.62 -2.02
C GLN A 236 -13.54 8.23 -1.48
N ILE A 237 -13.29 8.53 -0.21
CA ILE A 237 -12.13 8.06 0.56
C ILE A 237 -12.66 7.20 1.70
N ILE A 238 -12.15 5.98 1.84
CA ILE A 238 -12.51 5.02 2.90
C ILE A 238 -11.28 4.78 3.77
N GLY A 239 -11.42 4.85 5.09
CA GLY A 239 -10.31 4.68 6.02
C GLY A 239 -10.74 4.15 7.38
N TRP A 240 -9.77 3.65 8.14
CA TRP A 240 -9.96 3.27 9.54
C TRP A 240 -9.87 4.49 10.44
N ASP A 241 -10.87 4.68 11.31
CA ASP A 241 -10.84 5.65 12.39
C ASP A 241 -10.35 4.96 13.67
N PRO A 242 -9.07 5.13 14.08
CA PRO A 242 -8.54 4.43 15.25
C PRO A 242 -9.12 4.94 16.58
N TYR A 243 -9.70 6.15 16.62
CA TYR A 243 -10.36 6.68 17.81
C TYR A 243 -11.74 6.06 18.00
N ALA A 244 -12.55 6.04 16.93
CA ALA A 244 -13.88 5.45 16.96
C ALA A 244 -13.89 3.92 16.76
N GLN A 245 -12.73 3.33 16.47
CA GLN A 245 -12.53 1.92 16.12
C GLN A 245 -13.55 1.42 15.08
N THR A 246 -13.68 2.17 13.99
CA THR A 246 -14.65 1.86 12.93
C THR A 246 -14.14 2.33 11.57
N ILE A 247 -14.61 1.69 10.50
CA ILE A 247 -14.35 2.18 9.14
C ILE A 247 -15.29 3.36 8.85
N ARG A 248 -14.71 4.44 8.33
CA ARG A 248 -15.41 5.64 7.88
C ARG A 248 -15.13 5.91 6.42
N SER A 249 -16.03 6.62 5.78
CA SER A 249 -15.76 7.20 4.47
C SER A 249 -16.16 8.66 4.39
N TRP A 250 -15.61 9.35 3.41
CA TRP A 250 -15.94 10.70 3.01
C TRP A 250 -16.22 10.72 1.52
N LEU A 251 -17.22 11.49 1.10
CA LEU A 251 -17.63 11.63 -0.28
C LEU A 251 -17.57 13.11 -0.65
N PHE A 252 -17.11 13.40 -1.87
CA PHE A 252 -17.10 14.73 -2.49
C PHE A 252 -17.53 14.58 -3.94
N ASP A 253 -18.45 15.42 -4.41
CA ASP A 253 -18.97 15.37 -5.79
C ASP A 253 -18.74 16.68 -6.56
N SER A 254 -18.91 16.61 -7.88
CA SER A 254 -18.69 17.72 -8.82
C SER A 254 -19.65 18.90 -8.65
N ASP A 255 -20.81 18.68 -8.03
CA ASP A 255 -21.78 19.74 -7.77
C ASP A 255 -21.42 20.53 -6.50
N GLY A 256 -20.42 20.07 -5.74
CA GLY A 256 -20.00 20.68 -4.47
C GLY A 256 -20.68 20.06 -3.24
N GLY A 257 -21.36 18.93 -3.41
CA GLY A 257 -21.85 18.12 -2.31
C GLY A 257 -20.71 17.36 -1.62
N PHE A 258 -20.90 17.11 -0.32
CA PHE A 258 -19.97 16.30 0.46
C PHE A 258 -20.68 15.56 1.58
N GLY A 259 -20.07 14.47 2.05
CA GLY A 259 -20.68 13.65 3.09
C GLY A 259 -19.70 12.75 3.81
N ALA A 260 -20.22 12.07 4.83
CA ALA A 260 -19.49 11.07 5.58
C ALA A 260 -20.33 9.81 5.76
N GLY A 261 -19.67 8.65 5.72
CA GLY A 261 -20.25 7.34 5.92
C GLY A 261 -19.63 6.62 7.13
N ARG A 262 -20.44 5.85 7.86
CA ARG A 262 -19.97 4.87 8.84
C ARG A 262 -20.30 3.47 8.35
N TRP A 263 -19.30 2.61 8.30
CA TRP A 263 -19.41 1.26 7.74
C TRP A 263 -19.63 0.24 8.85
N THR A 264 -20.44 -0.77 8.56
CA THR A 264 -20.66 -1.95 9.39
C THR A 264 -20.60 -3.19 8.52
N ASN A 265 -19.85 -4.20 8.97
CA ASN A 265 -19.73 -5.47 8.28
C ASN A 265 -20.75 -6.49 8.81
N GLN A 266 -21.40 -7.23 7.90
CA GLN A 266 -22.18 -8.44 8.16
C GLN A 266 -21.83 -9.54 7.13
N GLY A 267 -20.54 -9.95 7.09
CA GLY A 267 -20.04 -10.98 6.18
C GLY A 267 -19.74 -10.40 4.79
N ASP A 268 -20.44 -10.89 3.77
CA ASP A 268 -20.31 -10.33 2.40
C ASP A 268 -21.16 -9.07 2.18
N ARG A 269 -21.89 -8.62 3.22
CA ARG A 269 -22.78 -7.45 3.16
C ARG A 269 -22.27 -6.32 4.04
N TRP A 270 -21.91 -5.22 3.41
CA TRP A 270 -21.43 -3.99 4.03
C TRP A 270 -22.52 -2.92 4.01
N THR A 271 -22.83 -2.38 5.19
CA THR A 271 -23.82 -1.30 5.34
C THR A 271 -23.12 -0.01 5.69
N VAL A 272 -23.44 1.06 4.98
CA VAL A 272 -22.88 2.40 5.15
C VAL A 272 -24.00 3.38 5.47
N GLN A 273 -24.02 3.87 6.71
CA GLN A 273 -24.93 4.94 7.12
C GLN A 273 -24.29 6.29 6.77
N THR A 274 -24.97 7.08 5.96
CA THR A 274 -24.42 8.32 5.39
C THR A 274 -25.17 9.55 5.87
N ILE A 275 -24.41 10.63 6.05
CA ILE A 275 -24.88 12.00 6.20
C ILE A 275 -24.21 12.85 5.12
N ASN A 276 -24.99 13.67 4.42
CA ASN A 276 -24.51 14.46 3.28
C ASN A 276 -25.01 15.90 3.39
N VAL A 277 -24.24 16.83 2.85
CA VAL A 277 -24.62 18.22 2.61
C VAL A 277 -24.56 18.43 1.11
N LEU A 278 -25.63 18.98 0.55
CA LEU A 278 -25.77 19.20 -0.88
C LEU A 278 -25.25 20.59 -1.25
N SER A 279 -25.09 20.83 -2.55
CA SER A 279 -24.59 22.10 -3.06
C SER A 279 -25.47 23.30 -2.68
N ASP A 280 -26.76 23.07 -2.47
CA ASP A 280 -27.73 24.06 -2.00
C ASP A 280 -27.84 24.16 -0.46
N GLY A 281 -27.04 23.39 0.28
CA GLY A 281 -26.97 23.39 1.73
C GLY A 281 -27.99 22.50 2.44
N ARG A 282 -28.93 21.87 1.71
CA ARG A 282 -29.85 20.90 2.30
C ARG A 282 -29.10 19.66 2.78
N ARG A 283 -29.70 18.93 3.73
CA ARG A 283 -29.07 17.76 4.38
C ARG A 283 -29.67 16.47 3.87
N GLY A 284 -28.81 15.56 3.43
CA GLY A 284 -29.18 14.22 3.00
C GLY A 284 -28.79 13.14 4.00
N THR A 285 -29.56 12.07 4.10
CA THR A 285 -29.15 10.83 4.76
C THR A 285 -29.53 9.62 3.92
N ALA A 286 -28.74 8.56 3.98
CA ALA A 286 -29.09 7.29 3.34
C ALA A 286 -28.38 6.12 4.02
N THR A 287 -28.92 4.91 3.84
CA THR A 287 -28.20 3.67 4.11
C THR A 287 -27.83 3.02 2.79
N ASN A 288 -26.55 3.03 2.45
CA ASN A 288 -26.02 2.36 1.28
C ASN A 288 -25.57 0.97 1.67
N ILE A 289 -25.84 -0.02 0.83
CA ILE A 289 -25.54 -1.41 1.11
C ILE A 289 -24.79 -1.97 -0.10
N TYR A 290 -23.61 -2.50 0.17
CA TYR A 290 -22.75 -3.18 -0.79
C TYR A 290 -22.73 -4.65 -0.42
N GLU A 291 -23.03 -5.51 -1.37
CA GLU A 291 -23.02 -6.96 -1.18
C GLU A 291 -22.07 -7.57 -2.21
N LYS A 292 -21.02 -8.24 -1.73
CA LYS A 292 -20.12 -9.01 -2.58
C LYS A 292 -20.86 -10.28 -3.02
N ILE A 293 -21.01 -10.47 -4.33
CA ILE A 293 -21.63 -11.68 -4.89
C ILE A 293 -20.54 -12.69 -5.26
N ASP A 294 -19.52 -12.23 -5.97
CA ASP A 294 -18.31 -12.98 -6.31
C ASP A 294 -17.13 -12.02 -6.55
N GLU A 295 -16.05 -12.49 -7.16
CA GLU A 295 -14.85 -11.67 -7.44
C GLU A 295 -15.11 -10.53 -8.42
N ASN A 296 -16.04 -10.71 -9.35
CA ASN A 296 -16.31 -9.81 -10.47
C ASN A 296 -17.71 -9.20 -10.43
N THR A 297 -18.51 -9.51 -9.40
CA THR A 297 -19.88 -9.06 -9.28
C THR A 297 -20.15 -8.57 -7.87
N MET A 298 -20.72 -7.37 -7.76
CA MET A 298 -21.30 -6.86 -6.53
C MET A 298 -22.71 -6.34 -6.75
N ARG A 299 -23.47 -6.24 -5.67
CA ARG A 299 -24.78 -5.61 -5.66
C ARG A 299 -24.72 -4.35 -4.81
N PHE A 300 -25.36 -3.29 -5.30
CA PHE A 300 -25.52 -2.05 -4.58
C PHE A 300 -27.00 -1.73 -4.40
N GLU A 301 -27.41 -1.31 -3.21
CA GLU A 301 -28.74 -0.75 -2.96
C GLU A 301 -28.63 0.47 -2.03
N SER A 302 -29.61 1.37 -2.07
CA SER A 302 -29.66 2.55 -1.19
C SER A 302 -31.05 2.76 -0.65
N ILE A 303 -31.21 2.68 0.67
CA ILE A 303 -32.50 2.71 1.35
C ILE A 303 -32.56 3.82 2.41
N GLY A 304 -33.76 4.14 2.87
CA GLY A 304 -33.97 5.12 3.95
C GLY A 304 -33.44 6.52 3.58
N ARG A 305 -33.48 6.84 2.29
CA ARG A 305 -32.95 8.07 1.71
C ARG A 305 -33.83 9.25 2.13
N GLN A 306 -33.23 10.33 2.61
CA GLN A 306 -33.96 11.53 3.02
C GLN A 306 -33.24 12.81 2.57
N VAL A 307 -34.02 13.87 2.39
CA VAL A 307 -33.53 15.24 2.14
C VAL A 307 -34.32 16.19 3.02
N ASP A 308 -33.64 16.90 3.93
CA ASP A 308 -34.28 17.75 4.95
C ASP A 308 -35.44 17.05 5.71
N GLY A 309 -35.30 15.74 5.93
CA GLY A 309 -36.29 14.89 6.60
C GLY A 309 -37.43 14.39 5.70
N GLU A 310 -37.51 14.80 4.44
CA GLU A 310 -38.45 14.23 3.47
C GLU A 310 -37.90 12.91 2.91
N LEU A 311 -38.73 11.87 2.91
CA LEU A 311 -38.35 10.54 2.42
C LEU A 311 -38.27 10.53 0.89
N MET A 312 -37.13 10.10 0.38
CA MET A 312 -36.91 9.87 -1.04
C MET A 312 -37.12 8.39 -1.38
N PRO A 313 -37.44 8.06 -2.65
CA PRO A 313 -37.46 6.68 -3.10
C PRO A 313 -36.12 5.97 -2.85
N SER A 314 -36.20 4.70 -2.43
CA SER A 314 -35.03 3.82 -2.39
C SER A 314 -34.50 3.56 -3.80
N ILE A 315 -33.20 3.32 -3.90
CA ILE A 315 -32.58 2.69 -5.06
C ILE A 315 -32.67 1.19 -4.85
N GLU A 316 -33.49 0.54 -5.68
CA GLU A 316 -33.59 -0.92 -5.74
C GLU A 316 -32.24 -1.54 -6.09
N PRO A 317 -31.98 -2.81 -5.73
CA PRO A 317 -30.67 -3.38 -5.93
C PRO A 317 -30.23 -3.42 -7.40
N VAL A 318 -29.02 -2.91 -7.65
CA VAL A 318 -28.35 -2.91 -8.96
C VAL A 318 -27.15 -3.83 -8.93
N THR A 319 -26.82 -4.43 -10.08
CA THR A 319 -25.66 -5.30 -10.22
C THR A 319 -24.55 -4.50 -10.87
N VAL A 320 -23.38 -4.50 -10.25
CA VAL A 320 -22.18 -3.84 -10.75
C VAL A 320 -21.15 -4.91 -11.09
N THR A 321 -20.59 -4.86 -12.30
CA THR A 321 -19.62 -5.85 -12.77
C THR A 321 -18.23 -5.25 -12.88
N ARG A 322 -17.22 -6.03 -12.51
CA ARG A 322 -15.82 -5.65 -12.65
C ARG A 322 -15.44 -5.62 -14.14
N VAL A 323 -14.67 -4.62 -14.55
CA VAL A 323 -14.02 -4.61 -15.86
C VAL A 323 -12.85 -5.57 -15.78
N VAL A 324 -12.95 -6.68 -16.52
CA VAL A 324 -11.86 -7.65 -16.68
C VAL A 324 -11.11 -7.26 -17.94
N GLU A 325 -9.82 -6.95 -17.82
CA GLU A 325 -8.92 -6.79 -18.97
C GLU A 325 -8.64 -8.12 -19.66
#